data_AF-A0A9E3QWH0-F1
#
_entry.id   AF-A0A9E3QWH0-F1
#
_cell.length_a   1.000
_cell.length_b   1.000
_cell.length_c   1.000
_cell.angle_alpha   90.00
_cell.angle_beta   90.00
_cell.angle_gamma   90.00
#
_symmetry.space_group_name_H-M   'P 1'
#
loop_
_entity.id
_entity.type
_entity.pdbx_description
1 polymer ?
#
loop_
_entity_poly.entity_id
_entity_poly.type
_entity_poly.pdbx_seq_one_letter_code
_entity_poly.pdbx_strand_id
1 'polypeptide(L)'
;GALALTPLEVSDGHRAAYHAGAVMSAGLLVALLDAAGAALGTAGIGRAEAVDALVPLMRSALLGASSRGLNHGLTGPLVRGDVAVVEAHLNALPADIRGLYLRLSRRALKLAAERLPAETVRRFEALLGAD
;
A
#
# COMPACT_ATOMS: atom_id res chain seq x y z
N GLY A 1 -20.95 15.74 -4.89
CA GLY A 1 -20.36 17.02 -4.42
C GLY A 1 -19.02 17.21 -5.07
N ALA A 2 -18.63 18.44 -5.40
CA ALA A 2 -17.32 18.72 -5.97
C ALA A 2 -16.23 18.20 -5.03
N LEU A 3 -15.25 17.47 -5.59
CA LEU A 3 -14.06 17.08 -4.85
C LEU A 3 -13.36 18.39 -4.46
N ALA A 4 -13.15 18.64 -3.17
CA ALA A 4 -12.49 19.84 -2.65
C ALA A 4 -10.97 19.81 -2.93
N LEU A 5 -10.61 19.70 -4.21
CA LEU A 5 -9.23 19.58 -4.67
C LEU A 5 -8.56 20.95 -4.61
N THR A 6 -7.31 20.97 -4.13
CA THR A 6 -6.43 22.13 -4.23
C THR A 6 -5.79 22.14 -5.62
N PRO A 7 -5.90 23.22 -6.41
CA PRO A 7 -5.21 23.35 -7.69
C PRO A 7 -3.69 23.24 -7.50
N LEU A 8 -3.03 22.52 -8.41
CA LEU A 8 -1.57 22.41 -8.46
C LEU A 8 -1.09 22.94 -9.81
N GLU A 9 -0.13 23.86 -9.78
CA GLU A 9 0.55 24.33 -11.00
C GLU A 9 1.58 23.30 -11.45
N VAL A 10 1.54 22.94 -12.75
CA VAL A 10 2.43 21.94 -13.34
C VAL A 10 2.91 22.45 -14.69
N SER A 11 4.22 22.53 -14.89
CA SER A 11 4.78 22.90 -16.20
C SER A 11 4.54 21.81 -17.24
N ASP A 12 4.44 22.20 -18.51
CA ASP A 12 4.00 21.31 -19.60
C ASP A 12 4.82 20.02 -19.71
N GLY A 13 6.13 20.08 -19.43
CA GLY A 13 7.04 18.92 -19.45
C GLY A 13 6.77 17.88 -18.35
N HIS A 14 5.98 18.20 -17.31
CA HIS A 14 5.70 17.31 -16.19
C HIS A 14 4.27 16.78 -16.15
N ARG A 15 3.43 17.12 -17.15
CA ARG A 15 2.02 16.73 -17.19
C ARG A 15 1.81 15.21 -17.11
N ALA A 16 2.67 14.42 -17.76
CA ALA A 16 2.59 12.96 -17.72
C ALA A 16 2.82 12.40 -16.30
N ALA A 17 3.85 12.90 -15.59
CA ALA A 17 4.14 12.48 -14.22
C ALA A 17 3.02 12.90 -13.25
N TYR A 18 2.49 14.11 -13.39
CA TYR A 18 1.32 14.57 -12.64
C TYR A 18 0.12 13.64 -12.85
N HIS A 19 -0.21 13.35 -14.11
CA HIS A 19 -1.35 12.49 -14.43
C HIS A 19 -1.17 11.07 -13.90
N ALA A 20 0.05 10.51 -14.01
CA ALA A 20 0.36 9.21 -13.41
C ALA A 20 0.14 9.22 -11.89
N GLY A 21 0.59 10.26 -11.18
CA GLY A 21 0.35 10.42 -9.75
C GLY A 21 -1.14 10.52 -9.38
N ALA A 22 -1.92 11.27 -10.18
CA ALA A 22 -3.36 11.38 -10.00
C ALA A 22 -4.09 10.04 -10.27
N VAL A 23 -3.65 9.29 -11.28
CA VAL A 23 -4.17 7.93 -11.56
C VAL A 23 -3.82 6.98 -10.42
N MET A 24 -2.62 7.08 -9.85
CA MET A 24 -2.21 6.27 -8.69
C MET A 24 -3.08 6.54 -7.45
N SER A 25 -3.51 7.78 -7.21
CA SER A 25 -4.28 8.14 -6.01
C SER A 25 -5.77 7.78 -6.07
N ALA A 26 -6.30 7.48 -7.26
CA ALA A 26 -7.72 7.17 -7.46
C ALA A 26 -7.94 5.88 -8.27
N GLY A 27 -7.54 5.86 -9.54
CA GLY A 27 -7.77 4.72 -10.42
C GLY A 27 -7.07 3.44 -9.92
N LEU A 28 -5.78 3.53 -9.59
CA LEU A 28 -5.03 2.38 -9.07
C LEU A 28 -5.37 2.06 -7.62
N LEU A 29 -5.99 2.99 -6.87
CA LEU A 29 -6.54 2.70 -5.55
C LEU A 29 -7.69 1.68 -5.65
N VAL A 30 -8.53 1.79 -6.69
CA VAL A 30 -9.59 0.80 -6.96
C VAL A 30 -8.99 -0.55 -7.36
N ALA A 31 -7.94 -0.54 -8.20
CA ALA A 31 -7.21 -1.78 -8.55
C ALA A 31 -6.54 -2.43 -7.32
N LEU A 32 -6.05 -1.63 -6.37
CA LEU A 32 -5.52 -2.15 -5.11
C LEU A 32 -6.60 -2.79 -4.23
N LEU A 33 -7.79 -2.19 -4.17
CA LEU A 33 -8.94 -2.77 -3.47
C LEU A 33 -9.37 -4.11 -4.09
N ASP A 34 -9.39 -4.19 -5.43
CA ASP A 34 -9.58 -5.43 -6.17
C ASP A 34 -8.56 -6.52 -5.76
N ALA A 35 -7.27 -6.19 -5.82
CA ALA A 35 -6.20 -7.11 -5.44
C ALA A 35 -6.29 -7.56 -3.98
N ALA A 36 -6.68 -6.66 -3.07
CA ALA A 36 -6.91 -7.00 -1.67
C ALA A 36 -8.13 -7.94 -1.51
N GLY A 37 -9.18 -7.75 -2.30
CA GLY A 37 -10.31 -8.68 -2.37
C GLY A 37 -9.89 -10.08 -2.87
N ALA A 38 -9.04 -10.14 -3.89
CA ALA A 38 -8.47 -11.41 -4.38
C ALA A 38 -7.61 -12.11 -3.31
N ALA A 39 -6.85 -11.34 -2.52
CA ALA A 39 -6.11 -11.88 -1.37
C ALA A 39 -7.04 -12.51 -0.32
N LEU A 40 -8.16 -11.84 0.04
CA LEU A 40 -9.15 -12.41 0.96
C LEU A 40 -9.87 -13.64 0.38
N GLY A 41 -9.94 -13.75 -0.95
CA GLY A 41 -10.42 -14.93 -1.65
C GLY A 41 -9.62 -16.20 -1.34
N THR A 42 -8.32 -16.09 -1.03
CA THR A 42 -7.53 -17.27 -0.61
C THR A 42 -7.94 -17.79 0.78
N ALA A 43 -8.62 -16.97 1.57
CA ALA A 43 -9.23 -17.34 2.84
C ALA A 43 -10.72 -17.75 2.69
N GLY A 44 -11.23 -17.90 1.46
CA GLY A 44 -12.61 -18.33 1.19
C GLY A 44 -13.67 -17.23 1.28
N ILE A 45 -13.26 -15.95 1.37
CA ILE A 45 -14.20 -14.82 1.44
C ILE A 45 -14.64 -14.42 0.04
N GLY A 46 -15.95 -14.21 -0.15
CA GLY A 46 -16.50 -13.78 -1.42
C GLY A 46 -15.98 -12.39 -1.83
N ARG A 47 -15.73 -12.17 -3.12
CA ARG A 47 -15.15 -10.91 -3.62
C ARG A 47 -15.93 -9.66 -3.20
N ALA A 48 -17.26 -9.68 -3.33
CA ALA A 48 -18.11 -8.54 -2.96
C ALA A 48 -18.05 -8.26 -1.46
N GLU A 49 -18.15 -9.31 -0.63
CA GLU A 49 -18.01 -9.23 0.82
C GLU A 49 -16.64 -8.68 1.23
N ALA A 50 -15.57 -9.16 0.61
CA ALA A 50 -14.22 -8.68 0.85
C ALA A 50 -14.08 -7.18 0.53
N VAL A 51 -14.60 -6.74 -0.64
CA VAL A 51 -14.57 -5.33 -1.04
C VAL A 51 -15.30 -4.46 -0.01
N ASP A 52 -16.52 -4.83 0.36
CA ASP A 52 -17.33 -4.08 1.32
C ASP A 52 -16.65 -4.00 2.69
N ALA A 53 -16.04 -5.09 3.15
CA ALA A 53 -15.30 -5.14 4.42
C ALA A 53 -14.01 -4.29 4.41
N LEU A 54 -13.33 -4.17 3.26
CA LEU A 54 -12.04 -3.49 3.15
C LEU A 54 -12.13 -1.99 2.87
N VAL A 55 -13.23 -1.51 2.25
CA VAL A 55 -13.41 -0.07 1.96
C VAL A 55 -13.26 0.82 3.21
N PRO A 56 -13.88 0.50 4.37
CA PRO A 56 -13.69 1.28 5.59
C PRO A 56 -12.22 1.32 6.06
N LEU A 57 -11.48 0.22 5.90
CA LEU A 57 -10.07 0.14 6.27
C LEU A 57 -9.21 1.05 5.39
N MET A 58 -9.44 1.05 4.08
CA MET A 58 -8.73 1.93 3.14
C MET A 58 -9.03 3.41 3.40
N ARG A 59 -10.29 3.76 3.72
CA ARG A 59 -10.66 5.11 4.14
C ARG A 59 -9.91 5.54 5.41
N SER A 60 -9.86 4.65 6.40
CA SER A 60 -9.13 4.92 7.66
C SER A 60 -7.63 5.12 7.42
N ALA A 61 -7.02 4.33 6.51
CA ALA A 61 -5.62 4.50 6.12
C ALA A 61 -5.36 5.88 5.48
N LEU A 62 -6.23 6.32 4.57
CA LEU A 62 -6.12 7.64 3.94
C LEU A 62 -6.28 8.79 4.96
N LEU A 63 -7.24 8.67 5.89
CA LEU A 63 -7.42 9.63 6.98
C LEU A 63 -6.21 9.65 7.93
N GLY A 64 -5.62 8.49 8.21
CA GLY A 64 -4.41 8.36 8.99
C GLY A 64 -3.23 9.09 8.34
N ALA A 65 -3.06 8.90 7.03
CA ALA A 65 -2.04 9.58 6.24
C ALA A 65 -2.24 11.10 6.20
N SER A 66 -3.48 11.58 6.05
CA SER A 66 -3.76 13.02 6.00
C SER A 66 -3.62 13.71 7.37
N SER A 67 -3.93 13.01 8.46
CA SER A 67 -3.91 13.58 9.81
C SER A 67 -2.54 13.50 10.51
N ARG A 68 -1.74 12.46 10.23
CA ARG A 68 -0.45 12.21 10.90
C ARG A 68 0.76 12.26 9.95
N GLY A 69 0.52 12.50 8.66
CA GLY A 69 1.55 12.41 7.62
C GLY A 69 1.83 10.97 7.17
N LEU A 70 2.58 10.80 6.08
CA LEU A 70 2.80 9.48 5.46
C LEU A 70 3.56 8.51 6.37
N ASN A 71 4.60 8.98 7.07
CA ASN A 71 5.43 8.13 7.92
C ASN A 71 4.64 7.61 9.14
N HIS A 72 4.02 8.50 9.93
CA HIS A 72 3.26 8.12 11.12
C HIS A 72 1.83 7.60 10.83
N GLY A 73 1.28 7.92 9.65
CA GLY A 73 0.01 7.40 9.18
C GLY A 73 0.09 5.94 8.72
N LEU A 74 1.26 5.49 8.27
CA LEU A 74 1.51 4.09 7.91
C LEU A 74 1.46 3.19 9.16
N THR A 75 0.72 2.10 9.05
CA THR A 75 0.55 1.07 10.08
C THR A 75 0.84 -0.32 9.51
N GLY A 76 0.73 -1.35 10.35
CA GLY A 76 0.90 -2.74 9.94
C GLY A 76 2.28 -3.33 10.24
N PRO A 77 2.55 -4.55 9.75
CA PRO A 77 3.69 -5.36 10.20
C PRO A 77 5.05 -4.75 9.84
N LEU A 78 5.16 -4.03 8.72
CA LEU A 78 6.42 -3.38 8.31
C LEU A 78 6.87 -2.37 9.36
N VAL A 79 5.94 -1.54 9.83
CA VAL A 79 6.19 -0.50 10.84
C VAL A 79 6.49 -1.08 12.22
N ARG A 80 5.95 -2.26 12.54
CA ARG A 80 6.22 -2.95 13.82
C ARG A 80 7.49 -3.80 13.80
N GLY A 81 8.05 -4.06 12.63
CA GLY A 81 9.22 -4.94 12.50
C GLY A 81 8.88 -6.43 12.40
N ASP A 82 7.63 -6.78 12.11
CA ASP A 82 7.13 -8.16 12.11
C ASP A 82 7.53 -8.90 10.81
N VAL A 83 8.83 -9.21 10.65
CA VAL A 83 9.36 -9.86 9.44
C VAL A 83 8.66 -11.18 9.13
N ALA A 84 8.45 -12.02 10.14
CA ALA A 84 7.79 -13.32 9.99
C ALA A 84 6.34 -13.21 9.50
N VAL A 85 5.63 -12.14 9.89
CA VAL A 85 4.25 -11.89 9.43
C VAL A 85 4.24 -11.54 7.94
N VAL A 86 5.18 -10.70 7.49
CA VAL A 86 5.31 -10.35 6.07
C VAL A 86 5.69 -11.57 5.23
N GLU A 87 6.58 -12.42 5.74
CA GLU A 87 6.93 -13.68 5.08
C GLU A 87 5.71 -14.61 4.95
N ALA A 88 4.92 -14.77 6.01
CA ALA A 88 3.69 -15.54 5.98
C ALA A 88 2.68 -14.99 4.95
N HIS A 89 2.55 -13.66 4.85
CA HIS A 89 1.71 -13.05 3.82
C HIS A 89 2.18 -13.42 2.41
N LEU A 90 3.49 -13.32 2.14
CA LEU A 90 4.05 -13.65 0.82
C LEU A 90 3.80 -15.11 0.42
N ASN A 91 3.80 -16.02 1.39
CA ASN A 91 3.53 -17.44 1.15
C ASN A 91 2.05 -17.74 0.92
N ALA A 92 1.14 -16.92 1.46
CA ALA A 92 -0.30 -17.10 1.34
C ALA A 92 -0.92 -16.49 0.06
N LEU A 93 -0.19 -15.62 -0.63
CA LEU A 93 -0.71 -14.86 -1.79
C LEU A 93 -0.42 -15.57 -3.12
N PRO A 94 -1.36 -15.56 -4.09
CA PRO A 94 -1.12 -16.02 -5.45
C PRO A 94 -0.08 -15.13 -6.14
N ALA A 95 0.55 -15.64 -7.20
CA ALA A 95 1.76 -15.03 -7.78
C ALA A 95 1.58 -13.58 -8.24
N ASP A 96 0.44 -13.25 -8.87
CA ASP A 96 0.09 -11.92 -9.36
C ASP A 96 -0.11 -10.93 -8.21
N ILE A 97 -0.88 -11.30 -7.18
CA ILE A 97 -1.13 -10.48 -6.00
C ILE A 97 0.12 -10.34 -5.14
N ARG A 98 0.90 -11.42 -5.00
CA ARG A 98 2.20 -11.41 -4.31
C ARG A 98 3.16 -10.41 -4.94
N GLY A 99 3.19 -10.34 -6.28
CA GLY A 99 4.01 -9.34 -7.00
C GLY A 99 3.63 -7.91 -6.66
N LEU A 100 2.33 -7.60 -6.58
CA LEU A 100 1.84 -6.28 -6.16
C LEU A 100 2.17 -6.00 -4.69
N TYR A 101 1.94 -6.97 -3.81
CA TYR A 101 2.24 -6.87 -2.38
C TYR A 101 3.73 -6.59 -2.13
N LEU A 102 4.63 -7.25 -2.86
CA LEU A 102 6.08 -7.02 -2.79
C LEU A 102 6.42 -5.56 -3.14
N ARG A 103 5.96 -5.06 -4.30
CA ARG A 103 6.27 -3.69 -4.75
C ARG A 103 5.75 -2.63 -3.77
N LEU A 104 4.54 -2.82 -3.24
CA LEU A 104 3.97 -1.91 -2.25
C LEU A 104 4.70 -2.02 -0.90
N SER A 105 5.08 -3.22 -0.47
CA SER A 105 5.83 -3.43 0.77
C SER A 105 7.22 -2.80 0.71
N ARG A 106 7.91 -2.84 -0.44
CA ARG A 106 9.19 -2.13 -0.65
C ARG A 106 9.02 -0.62 -0.54
N ARG A 107 7.95 -0.06 -1.14
CA ARG A 107 7.64 1.37 -1.01
C ARG A 107 7.31 1.75 0.43
N ALA A 108 6.55 0.90 1.14
CA ALA A 108 6.21 1.09 2.54
C ALA A 108 7.43 1.00 3.47
N LEU A 109 8.37 0.09 3.20
CA LEU A 109 9.61 -0.03 3.96
C LEU A 109 10.44 1.26 3.88
N LYS A 110 10.52 1.90 2.70
CA LYS A 110 11.19 3.21 2.55
C LYS A 110 10.60 4.30 3.45
N LEU A 111 9.29 4.23 3.75
CA LEU A 111 8.64 5.15 4.68
C LEU A 111 8.87 4.75 6.15
N ALA A 112 8.93 3.45 6.44
CA ALA A 112 9.03 2.92 7.80
C ALA A 112 10.47 2.82 8.32
N ALA A 113 11.48 2.81 7.44
CA ALA A 113 12.86 2.47 7.77
C ALA A 113 13.44 3.27 8.94
N GLU A 114 13.16 4.57 9.02
CA GLU A 114 13.64 5.46 10.08
C GLU A 114 13.13 5.08 11.49
N ARG A 115 12.04 4.31 11.56
CA ARG A 115 11.39 3.88 12.82
C ARG A 115 11.84 2.49 13.27
N LEU A 116 12.71 1.83 12.49
CA LEU A 116 13.09 0.45 12.68
C LEU A 116 14.59 0.34 12.98
N PRO A 117 15.00 -0.65 13.79
CA PRO A 117 16.41 -1.00 13.90
C PRO A 117 16.99 -1.35 12.52
N ALA A 118 18.22 -0.93 12.25
CA ALA A 118 18.88 -1.17 10.96
C ALA A 118 18.94 -2.66 10.58
N GLU A 119 19.05 -3.55 11.57
CA GLU A 119 18.98 -4.99 11.34
C GLU A 119 17.62 -5.46 10.84
N THR A 120 16.53 -4.94 11.40
CA THR A 120 15.16 -5.23 10.95
C THR A 120 14.94 -4.74 9.52
N VAL A 121 15.45 -3.56 9.18
CA VAL A 121 15.40 -3.05 7.79
C VAL A 121 16.12 -4.00 6.84
N ARG A 122 17.35 -4.42 7.16
CA ARG A 122 18.11 -5.38 6.33
C ARG A 122 17.38 -6.71 6.15
N ARG A 123 16.71 -7.21 7.19
CA ARG A 123 15.91 -8.44 7.10
C ARG A 123 14.71 -8.27 6.16
N PHE A 124 14.02 -7.14 6.21
CA PHE A 124 12.97 -6.85 5.24
C PHE A 124 13.52 -6.68 3.82
N GLU A 125 14.67 -6.03 3.63
CA GLU A 125 15.29 -5.90 2.31
C GLU A 125 15.66 -7.26 1.72
N ALA A 126 16.21 -8.16 2.54
CA ALA A 126 16.50 -9.53 2.12
C ALA A 126 15.23 -10.32 1.75
N LEU A 127 14.16 -10.20 2.55
CA LEU A 127 12.88 -10.86 2.31
C LEU A 127 12.17 -10.32 1.05
N LEU A 128 12.14 -8.99 0.91
CA LEU A 128 11.40 -8.33 -0.16
C LEU A 128 12.19 -8.30 -1.47
N GLY A 129 13.52 -8.45 -1.45
CA GLY A 129 14.39 -8.40 -2.62
C GLY A 129 14.52 -7.02 -3.26
N ALA A 130 15.45 -6.89 -4.21
CA ALA A 130 15.62 -5.69 -5.03
C ALA A 130 14.53 -5.58 -6.12
N ASP A 131 14.32 -4.36 -6.61
CA ASP A 131 13.50 -4.08 -7.79
C ASP A 131 14.15 -4.58 -9.09
#